data_AF-A0A8S3T1X8-F1
#
_entry.id   AF-A0A8S3T1X8-F1
#
_cell.length_a   1.000
_cell.length_b   1.000
_cell.length_c   1.000
_cell.angle_alpha   90.00
_cell.angle_beta   90.00
_cell.angle_gamma   90.00
#
_symmetry.space_group_name_H-M   'P 1'
#
loop_
_entity.id
_entity.type
_entity.pdbx_description
1 polymer ?
#
loop_
_entity_poly.entity_id
_entity_poly.type
_entity_poly.pdbx_seq_one_letter_code
_entity_poly.pdbx_strand_id
1 'polypeptide(L)'
;MYNITSKTVLVEDHQHNFWRSRGTQTTHCNLQVQIELKDLCANHPQFLKYYEQSFKPRVQEFVNAPNRRLGTKHMWTNNNAESMNRVMKVAVNWKPQHAPDLVDKLFDMVDFQFINLRSALHHSGDYMLVNSYKQYTIADAIWKTKSDEEKRKLFNSFLQDNKKRKHENINNFIRWTLLCCQQG
;
A
#
# COMPACT_ATOMS: atom_id res chain seq x y z
N MET A 1 -33.50 -37.24 -22.75
CA MET A 1 -32.13 -37.17 -23.30
C MET A 1 -32.05 -35.95 -24.20
N TYR A 2 -31.36 -34.90 -23.77
CA TYR A 2 -31.08 -33.73 -24.60
C TYR A 2 -29.57 -33.48 -24.59
N ASN A 3 -28.98 -33.55 -25.79
CA ASN A 3 -27.59 -33.23 -26.06
C ASN A 3 -27.40 -31.71 -26.05
N ILE A 4 -26.52 -31.22 -25.19
CA ILE A 4 -25.97 -29.85 -25.27
C ILE A 4 -24.49 -30.00 -25.60
N THR A 5 -24.16 -29.76 -26.87
CA THR A 5 -22.79 -29.56 -27.34
C THR A 5 -22.30 -28.19 -26.89
N SER A 6 -21.53 -28.14 -25.80
CA SER A 6 -20.72 -26.97 -25.45
C SER A 6 -19.55 -26.85 -26.42
N LYS A 7 -19.57 -25.81 -27.26
CA LYS A 7 -18.39 -25.36 -27.99
C LYS A 7 -17.51 -24.57 -27.03
N THR A 8 -16.42 -25.19 -26.62
CA THR A 8 -15.26 -24.53 -26.00
C THR A 8 -14.64 -23.59 -27.02
N VAL A 9 -14.65 -22.28 -26.77
CA VAL A 9 -13.78 -21.33 -27.46
C VAL A 9 -12.53 -21.20 -26.62
N LEU A 10 -11.45 -21.83 -27.06
CA LEU A 10 -10.10 -21.58 -26.58
C LEU A 10 -9.68 -20.20 -27.08
N VAL A 11 -9.32 -19.31 -26.17
CA VAL A 11 -8.54 -18.11 -26.49
C VAL A 11 -7.18 -18.29 -25.84
N GLU A 12 -6.25 -18.86 -26.62
CA GLU A 12 -4.82 -18.84 -26.31
C GLU A 12 -4.22 -17.45 -26.63
N ASP A 13 -3.34 -17.03 -25.73
CA ASP A 13 -2.19 -16.14 -25.90
C ASP A 13 -2.23 -14.97 -26.89
N HIS A 14 -2.57 -13.79 -26.36
CA HIS A 14 -2.10 -12.50 -26.88
C HIS A 14 -1.75 -11.51 -25.74
N GLN A 15 -0.75 -11.84 -24.91
CA GLN A 15 -0.25 -10.93 -23.87
C GLN A 15 0.73 -9.84 -24.35
N HIS A 16 1.03 -9.72 -25.65
CA HIS A 16 2.11 -8.80 -26.10
C HIS A 16 1.68 -7.54 -26.87
N ASN A 17 0.39 -7.28 -27.07
CA ASN A 17 -0.09 -6.15 -27.91
C ASN A 17 -0.98 -5.11 -27.20
N PHE A 18 -1.15 -5.17 -25.88
CA PHE A 18 -2.15 -4.35 -25.18
C PHE A 18 -1.87 -2.82 -25.16
N TRP A 19 -0.66 -2.36 -25.49
CA TRP A 19 -0.30 -0.94 -25.35
C TRP A 19 -0.38 -0.08 -26.63
N ARG A 20 -0.90 -0.59 -27.77
CA ARG A 20 -0.83 0.15 -29.07
C ARG A 20 -2.13 0.41 -29.83
N SER A 21 -3.32 0.29 -29.22
CA SER A 21 -4.55 0.74 -29.89
C SER A 21 -5.24 1.87 -29.12
N ARG A 22 -4.88 3.12 -29.45
CA ARG A 22 -5.60 4.32 -29.00
C ARG A 22 -6.58 4.70 -30.10
N GLY A 23 -7.88 4.61 -29.82
CA GLY A 23 -8.88 5.20 -30.71
C GLY A 23 -10.33 4.99 -30.27
N THR A 24 -10.75 3.74 -30.08
CA THR A 24 -12.19 3.44 -30.03
C THR A 24 -12.64 2.51 -28.88
N GLN A 25 -11.72 1.87 -28.15
CA GLN A 25 -12.06 1.07 -26.96
C GLN A 25 -12.19 1.89 -25.66
N THR A 26 -11.82 3.17 -25.66
CA THR A 26 -11.68 3.96 -24.44
C THR A 26 -13.00 4.25 -23.73
N THR A 27 -14.12 4.30 -24.45
CA THR A 27 -15.42 4.70 -23.88
C THR A 27 -16.10 3.57 -23.11
N HIS A 28 -16.03 2.34 -23.63
CA HIS A 28 -16.65 1.18 -22.98
C HIS A 28 -15.87 0.75 -21.74
N CYS A 29 -14.53 0.82 -21.79
CA CYS A 29 -13.67 0.58 -20.63
C CYS A 29 -13.90 1.62 -19.52
N ASN A 30 -14.17 2.88 -19.88
CA ASN A 30 -14.44 3.93 -18.88
C ASN A 30 -15.75 3.68 -18.11
N LEU A 31 -16.81 3.28 -18.81
CA LEU A 31 -18.10 2.98 -18.18
C LEU A 31 -18.01 1.77 -17.24
N GLN A 32 -17.33 0.71 -17.67
CA GLN A 32 -17.16 -0.49 -16.85
C GLN A 32 -16.31 -0.24 -15.59
N VAL A 33 -15.21 0.51 -15.72
CA VAL A 33 -14.40 0.93 -14.58
C VAL A 33 -15.19 1.80 -13.60
N GLN A 34 -16.08 2.67 -14.09
CA GLN A 34 -16.92 3.50 -13.22
C GLN A 34 -18.01 2.71 -12.49
N ILE A 35 -18.58 1.68 -13.12
CA ILE A 35 -19.57 0.78 -12.49
C ILE A 35 -18.89 -0.05 -11.39
N GLU A 36 -17.74 -0.65 -11.69
CA GLU A 36 -16.97 -1.43 -10.71
C GLU A 36 -16.49 -0.57 -9.53
N LEU A 37 -16.10 0.69 -9.77
CA LEU A 37 -15.74 1.60 -8.68
C LEU A 37 -16.93 1.95 -7.79
N LYS A 38 -18.12 2.14 -8.37
CA LYS A 38 -19.33 2.44 -7.59
C LYS A 38 -19.70 1.27 -6.69
N ASP A 39 -19.67 0.05 -7.22
CA ASP A 39 -19.97 -1.17 -6.45
C ASP A 39 -18.91 -1.42 -5.37
N LEU A 40 -17.62 -1.20 -5.68
CA LEU A 40 -16.54 -1.27 -4.70
C LEU A 40 -16.74 -0.23 -3.59
N CYS A 41 -17.11 1.00 -3.93
CA CYS A 41 -17.32 2.06 -2.95
C CYS A 41 -18.58 1.84 -2.09
N ALA A 42 -19.62 1.21 -2.66
CA ALA A 42 -20.83 0.84 -1.94
C ALA A 42 -20.55 -0.26 -0.89
N ASN A 43 -19.73 -1.25 -1.26
CA ASN A 43 -19.41 -2.39 -0.38
C ASN A 43 -18.28 -2.10 0.61
N HIS A 44 -17.46 -1.07 0.36
CA HIS A 44 -16.31 -0.71 1.21
C HIS A 44 -16.31 0.79 1.57
N PRO A 45 -17.25 1.27 2.42
CA PRO A 45 -17.37 2.69 2.78
C PRO A 45 -16.10 3.28 3.42
N GLN A 46 -15.33 2.46 4.12
CA GLN A 46 -14.02 2.80 4.68
C GLN A 46 -13.00 3.15 3.59
N PHE A 47 -13.02 2.44 2.47
CA PHE A 47 -12.15 2.71 1.33
C PHE A 47 -12.53 4.03 0.66
N LEU A 48 -13.82 4.27 0.42
CA LEU A 48 -14.29 5.52 -0.17
C LEU A 48 -13.88 6.73 0.68
N LYS A 49 -14.06 6.64 2.01
CA LYS A 49 -13.64 7.69 2.94
C LYS A 49 -12.13 7.93 2.86
N TYR A 50 -11.32 6.87 2.88
CA TYR A 50 -9.87 6.97 2.71
C TYR A 50 -9.48 7.58 1.36
N TYR A 51 -10.13 7.16 0.28
CA TYR A 51 -9.88 7.62 -1.07
C TYR A 51 -10.11 9.13 -1.17
N GLU A 52 -11.29 9.61 -0.78
CA GLU A 52 -11.66 11.03 -0.89
C GLU A 52 -10.86 11.91 0.08
N GLN A 53 -10.65 11.48 1.33
CA GLN A 53 -10.01 12.32 2.35
C GLN A 53 -8.48 12.33 2.29
N SER A 54 -7.86 11.23 1.82
CA SER A 54 -6.40 11.05 1.91
C SER A 54 -5.76 10.80 0.57
N PHE A 55 -6.25 9.82 -0.20
CA PHE A 55 -5.57 9.39 -1.42
C PHE A 55 -5.69 10.42 -2.55
N LYS A 56 -6.91 10.83 -2.88
CA LYS A 56 -7.21 11.78 -3.97
C LYS A 56 -6.50 13.13 -3.79
N PRO A 57 -6.51 13.78 -2.61
CA PRO A 57 -5.74 15.01 -2.41
C PRO A 57 -4.24 14.83 -2.63
N ARG A 58 -3.66 13.71 -2.17
CA ARG A 58 -2.22 13.42 -2.37
C ARG A 58 -1.88 13.16 -3.83
N VAL A 59 -2.71 12.42 -4.56
CA VAL A 59 -2.51 12.23 -6.01
C VAL A 59 -2.59 13.58 -6.73
N GLN A 60 -3.55 14.43 -6.35
CA GLN A 60 -3.65 15.77 -6.92
C GLN A 60 -2.42 16.63 -6.63
N GLU A 61 -1.93 16.63 -5.39
CA GLU A 61 -0.78 17.43 -4.94
C GLU A 61 0.56 16.93 -5.51
N PHE A 62 0.80 15.62 -5.51
CA PHE A 62 2.12 15.05 -5.81
C PHE A 62 2.26 14.45 -7.21
N VAL A 63 1.15 14.15 -7.88
CA VAL A 63 1.17 13.57 -9.24
C VAL A 63 0.65 14.59 -10.26
N ASN A 64 -0.55 15.12 -10.03
CA ASN A 64 -1.21 15.97 -11.03
C ASN A 64 -0.64 17.40 -11.06
N ALA A 65 -0.43 18.02 -9.90
CA ALA A 65 0.06 19.38 -9.82
C ALA A 65 1.49 19.55 -10.37
N PRO A 66 2.47 18.65 -10.09
CA PRO A 66 3.81 18.75 -10.65
C PRO A 66 3.84 18.51 -12.16
N ASN A 67 3.01 17.61 -12.68
CA ASN A 67 2.89 17.39 -14.14
C ASN A 67 2.40 18.63 -14.90
N ARG A 68 1.70 19.55 -14.23
CA ARG A 68 1.23 20.83 -14.81
C ARG A 68 2.27 21.95 -14.72
N ARG A 69 3.25 21.83 -13.83
CA ARG A 69 4.30 22.84 -13.63
C ARG A 69 5.55 22.40 -14.38
N LEU A 70 5.73 22.93 -15.59
CA LEU A 70 6.96 22.77 -16.36
C LEU A 70 8.15 23.18 -15.48
N GLY A 71 8.96 22.21 -15.04
CA GLY A 71 10.19 22.45 -14.26
C GLY A 71 10.26 21.89 -12.83
N THR A 72 9.24 21.20 -12.31
CA THR A 72 9.36 20.59 -10.97
C THR A 72 10.27 19.36 -10.94
N LYS A 73 11.33 19.43 -10.12
CA LYS A 73 12.19 18.31 -9.69
C LYS A 73 11.33 17.08 -9.37
N HIS A 74 11.63 15.93 -9.97
CA HIS A 74 10.96 14.64 -9.74
C HIS A 74 11.01 14.24 -8.24
N MET A 75 10.08 14.74 -7.43
CA MET A 75 9.93 14.33 -6.03
C MET A 75 9.26 12.95 -5.92
N TRP A 76 8.61 12.49 -6.99
CA TRP A 76 8.23 11.09 -7.15
C TRP A 76 9.40 10.33 -7.78
N THR A 77 10.37 9.93 -6.97
CA THR A 77 11.43 9.04 -7.46
C THR A 77 10.86 7.64 -7.63
N ASN A 78 11.04 7.09 -8.83
CA ASN A 78 10.58 5.76 -9.26
C ASN A 78 10.83 4.66 -8.21
N ASN A 79 11.95 4.74 -7.49
CA ASN A 79 12.38 3.74 -6.50
C ASN A 79 11.35 3.44 -5.39
N ASN A 80 10.56 4.41 -4.93
CA ASN A 80 9.58 4.17 -3.86
C ASN A 80 8.41 3.36 -4.38
N ALA A 81 7.91 3.76 -5.55
CA ALA A 81 6.87 3.04 -6.25
C ALA A 81 7.38 1.65 -6.62
N GLU A 82 8.62 1.51 -7.11
CA GLU A 82 9.24 0.22 -7.43
C GLU A 82 9.40 -0.70 -6.23
N SER A 83 9.85 -0.19 -5.08
CA SER A 83 10.00 -1.00 -3.87
C SER A 83 8.65 -1.53 -3.38
N MET A 84 7.64 -0.66 -3.30
CA MET A 84 6.30 -1.09 -2.89
C MET A 84 5.67 -1.99 -3.95
N ASN A 85 5.85 -1.68 -5.23
CA ASN A 85 5.41 -2.52 -6.34
C ASN A 85 6.06 -3.91 -6.26
N ARG A 86 7.34 -4.01 -5.92
CA ARG A 86 8.02 -5.30 -5.76
C ARG A 86 7.40 -6.10 -4.62
N VAL A 87 7.17 -5.49 -3.46
CA VAL A 87 6.52 -6.14 -2.31
C VAL A 87 5.11 -6.59 -2.69
N MET A 88 4.31 -5.71 -3.30
CA MET A 88 2.96 -6.04 -3.77
C MET A 88 2.97 -7.17 -4.79
N LYS A 89 3.84 -7.10 -5.80
CA LYS A 89 3.99 -8.10 -6.85
C LYS A 89 4.37 -9.48 -6.29
N VAL A 90 5.28 -9.54 -5.33
CA VAL A 90 5.67 -10.78 -4.64
C VAL A 90 4.50 -11.33 -3.82
N ALA A 91 3.81 -10.48 -3.05
CA ALA A 91 2.70 -10.90 -2.20
C ALA A 91 1.50 -11.44 -3.01
N VAL A 92 1.23 -10.88 -4.19
CA VAL A 92 0.14 -11.37 -5.08
C VAL A 92 0.60 -12.43 -6.07
N ASN A 93 1.87 -12.84 -6.00
CA ASN A 93 2.51 -13.80 -6.91
C ASN A 93 2.31 -13.45 -8.41
N TRP A 94 2.26 -12.16 -8.74
CA TRP A 94 2.02 -11.66 -10.10
C TRP A 94 0.74 -12.15 -10.79
N LYS A 95 -0.21 -12.77 -10.08
CA LYS A 95 -1.45 -13.27 -10.67
C LYS A 95 -2.54 -12.20 -10.62
N PRO A 96 -3.35 -12.05 -11.69
CA PRO A 96 -4.59 -11.28 -11.61
C PRO A 96 -5.46 -11.80 -10.46
N GLN A 97 -6.07 -10.88 -9.72
CA GLN A 97 -6.98 -11.20 -8.62
C GLN A 97 -8.24 -10.36 -8.76
N HIS A 98 -9.34 -10.84 -8.17
CA HIS A 98 -10.52 -10.02 -8.03
C HIS A 98 -10.21 -8.81 -7.16
N ALA A 99 -10.76 -7.65 -7.52
CA ALA A 99 -10.46 -6.40 -6.83
C ALA A 99 -10.71 -6.44 -5.32
N PRO A 100 -11.79 -7.07 -4.80
CA PRO A 100 -12.00 -7.20 -3.35
C PRO A 100 -10.87 -8.00 -2.66
N ASP A 101 -10.51 -9.17 -3.20
CA ASP A 101 -9.44 -10.01 -2.66
C ASP A 101 -8.09 -9.27 -2.61
N LEU A 102 -7.84 -8.43 -3.62
CA LEU A 102 -6.65 -7.59 -3.66
C LEU A 102 -6.66 -6.52 -2.57
N VAL A 103 -7.81 -5.88 -2.34
CA VAL A 103 -7.98 -4.88 -1.27
C VAL A 103 -7.73 -5.52 0.10
N ASP A 104 -8.29 -6.69 0.35
CA ASP A 104 -8.10 -7.40 1.62
C ASP A 104 -6.63 -7.79 1.84
N LYS A 105 -5.96 -8.33 0.82
CA LYS A 105 -4.52 -8.65 0.92
C LYS A 105 -3.64 -7.42 1.15
N LEU A 106 -3.97 -6.29 0.53
CA LEU A 106 -3.26 -5.04 0.76
C LEU A 106 -3.48 -4.54 2.19
N PHE A 107 -4.70 -4.70 2.71
CA PHE A 107 -5.02 -4.37 4.09
C PHE A 107 -4.21 -5.23 5.07
N ASP A 108 -4.19 -6.55 4.88
CA ASP A 108 -3.42 -7.49 5.69
C ASP A 108 -1.92 -7.17 5.67
N MET A 109 -1.37 -6.81 4.51
CA MET A 109 0.03 -6.44 4.39
C MET A 109 0.36 -5.17 5.19
N VAL A 110 -0.51 -4.17 5.10
CA VAL A 110 -0.34 -2.93 5.86
C VAL A 110 -0.48 -3.20 7.36
N ASP A 111 -1.46 -4.00 7.76
CA ASP A 111 -1.65 -4.37 9.17
C ASP A 111 -0.44 -5.14 9.71
N PHE A 112 0.09 -6.10 8.96
CA PHE A 112 1.32 -6.83 9.30
C PHE A 112 2.51 -5.87 9.50
N GLN A 113 2.65 -4.85 8.66
CA GLN A 113 3.67 -3.82 8.84
C GLN A 113 3.48 -3.05 10.14
N PHE A 114 2.24 -2.67 10.49
CA PHE A 114 1.94 -2.00 11.75
C PHE A 114 2.19 -2.90 12.97
N ILE A 115 1.87 -4.20 12.87
CA ILE A 115 2.16 -5.19 13.92
C ILE A 115 3.67 -5.26 14.16
N ASN A 116 4.48 -5.45 13.11
CA ASN A 116 5.94 -5.50 13.25
C ASN A 116 6.53 -4.21 13.83
N LEU A 117 5.99 -3.06 13.42
CA LEU A 117 6.41 -1.76 13.94
C LEU A 117 6.08 -1.62 15.44
N ARG A 118 4.92 -2.13 15.89
CA ARG A 118 4.55 -2.18 17.30
C ARG A 118 5.48 -3.12 18.08
N SER A 119 5.77 -4.30 17.54
CA SER A 119 6.69 -5.27 18.14
C SER A 119 8.08 -4.68 18.34
N ALA A 120 8.59 -3.96 17.33
CA ALA A 120 9.90 -3.32 17.39
C ALA A 120 10.00 -2.22 18.48
N LEU A 121 8.90 -1.53 18.81
CA LEU A 121 8.88 -0.53 19.89
C LEU A 121 9.13 -1.14 21.27
N HIS A 122 8.97 -2.44 21.43
CA HIS A 122 9.23 -3.11 22.70
C HIS A 122 10.22 -4.28 22.59
N HIS A 123 11.09 -4.23 21.57
CA HIS A 123 12.13 -5.24 21.30
C HIS A 123 11.57 -6.67 21.17
N SER A 124 10.40 -6.80 20.56
CA SER A 124 9.79 -8.10 20.25
C SER A 124 9.80 -8.34 18.75
N GLY A 125 9.93 -9.62 18.35
CA GLY A 125 9.95 -10.05 16.95
C GLY A 125 11.30 -9.86 16.24
N ASP A 126 11.27 -9.94 14.90
CA ASP A 126 12.48 -9.98 14.06
C ASP A 126 13.05 -8.60 13.69
N TYR A 127 12.41 -7.54 14.17
CA TYR A 127 12.68 -6.18 13.75
C TYR A 127 13.01 -5.28 14.94
N MET A 128 14.02 -4.42 14.79
CA MET A 128 14.40 -3.43 15.79
C MET A 128 14.40 -2.02 15.24
N LEU A 129 14.08 -1.05 16.10
CA LEU A 129 14.21 0.36 15.77
C LEU A 129 15.67 0.76 15.52
N VAL A 130 15.92 1.55 14.49
CA VAL A 130 17.23 2.17 14.27
C VAL A 130 17.59 3.14 15.41
N ASN A 131 18.89 3.42 15.55
CA ASN A 131 19.44 4.25 16.63
C ASN A 131 18.74 5.61 16.78
N SER A 132 18.34 6.24 15.67
CA SER A 132 17.64 7.53 15.67
C SER A 132 16.22 7.49 16.27
N TYR A 133 15.67 6.30 16.52
CA TYR A 133 14.37 6.10 17.14
C TYR A 133 14.43 5.30 18.45
N LYS A 134 15.63 5.05 19.00
CA LYS A 134 15.78 4.31 20.27
C LYS A 134 15.07 4.98 21.45
N GLN A 135 14.87 6.29 21.40
CA GLN A 135 14.09 7.04 22.40
C GLN A 135 12.61 6.63 22.48
N TYR A 136 12.07 6.00 21.42
CA TYR A 136 10.71 5.48 21.42
C TYR A 136 10.62 4.05 21.95
N THR A 137 11.75 3.41 22.19
CA THR A 137 11.77 2.04 22.64
C THR A 137 11.36 1.93 24.11
N ILE A 138 10.53 0.95 24.41
CA ILE A 138 9.97 0.69 25.73
C ILE A 138 10.39 -0.73 26.12
N ALA A 139 10.79 -0.95 27.38
CA ALA A 139 11.07 -2.32 27.82
C ALA A 139 9.80 -3.19 27.74
N ASP A 140 9.91 -4.44 27.26
CA ASP A 140 8.76 -5.36 27.08
C ASP A 140 7.93 -5.53 28.36
N ALA A 141 8.58 -5.61 29.52
CA ALA A 141 7.91 -5.68 30.82
C ALA A 141 6.98 -4.46 31.06
N ILE A 142 7.46 -3.26 30.73
CA ILE A 142 6.69 -2.00 30.86
C ILE A 142 5.60 -1.94 29.78
N TRP A 143 5.85 -2.47 28.59
CA TRP A 143 4.86 -2.52 27.51
C TRP A 143 3.65 -3.39 27.90
N LYS A 144 3.89 -4.54 28.52
CA LYS A 144 2.85 -5.48 28.98
C LYS A 144 1.96 -4.90 30.07
N THR A 145 2.50 -4.02 30.94
CA THR A 145 1.70 -3.37 31.99
C THR A 145 0.83 -2.22 31.50
N LYS A 146 1.05 -1.73 30.27
CA LYS A 146 0.26 -0.64 29.70
C LYS A 146 -1.09 -1.11 29.20
N SER A 147 -2.10 -0.26 29.38
CA SER A 147 -3.39 -0.42 28.73
C SER A 147 -3.28 -0.24 27.22
N ASP A 148 -4.25 -0.79 26.47
CA ASP A 148 -4.25 -0.68 25.01
C ASP A 148 -4.39 0.78 24.53
N GLU A 149 -5.04 1.62 25.32
CA GLU A 149 -5.12 3.05 25.03
C GLU A 149 -3.77 3.75 25.16
N GLU A 150 -2.98 3.40 26.18
CA GLU A 150 -1.62 3.93 26.34
C GLU A 150 -0.68 3.42 25.25
N LYS A 151 -0.75 2.13 24.93
CA LYS A 151 -0.01 1.54 23.80
C LYS A 151 -0.33 2.27 22.49
N ARG A 152 -1.62 2.54 22.24
CA ARG A 152 -2.10 3.30 21.08
C ARG A 152 -1.57 4.74 21.07
N LYS A 153 -1.58 5.43 22.22
CA LYS A 153 -1.03 6.80 22.34
C LYS A 153 0.47 6.84 22.07
N LEU A 154 1.24 5.91 22.63
CA LEU A 154 2.70 5.80 22.39
C LEU A 154 3.00 5.51 20.93
N PHE A 155 2.24 4.58 20.34
CA PHE A 155 2.35 4.27 18.92
C PHE A 155 2.03 5.47 18.03
N ASN A 156 0.96 6.19 18.33
CA ASN A 156 0.58 7.40 17.59
C ASN A 156 1.61 8.51 17.76
N SER A 157 2.21 8.67 18.94
CA SER A 157 3.30 9.64 19.16
C SER A 157 4.50 9.33 18.25
N PHE A 158 4.91 8.06 18.19
CA PHE A 158 5.95 7.58 17.27
C PHE A 158 5.60 7.83 15.79
N LEU A 159 4.34 7.60 15.39
CA LEU A 159 3.85 7.88 14.03
C LEU A 159 3.65 9.38 13.73
N GLN A 160 3.61 10.25 14.73
CA GLN A 160 3.41 11.69 14.55
C GLN A 160 4.72 12.46 14.54
N ASP A 161 5.72 12.07 15.32
CA ASP A 161 7.05 12.70 15.25
C ASP A 161 7.73 12.45 13.89
N ASN A 162 7.22 11.45 13.15
CA ASN A 162 7.37 11.28 11.71
C ASN A 162 7.07 12.50 10.84
N LYS A 163 6.19 13.40 11.25
CA LYS A 163 5.85 14.58 10.44
C LYS A 163 6.97 15.61 10.37
N LYS A 164 7.90 15.60 11.34
CA LYS A 164 9.13 16.42 11.30
C LYS A 164 10.19 15.87 10.33
N ARG A 165 10.01 14.65 9.83
CA ARG A 165 10.95 13.91 8.96
C ARG A 165 10.90 14.33 7.48
N LYS A 166 10.10 15.36 7.12
CA LYS A 166 10.00 15.87 5.74
C LYS A 166 11.34 16.38 5.16
N HIS A 167 12.36 16.59 5.98
CA HIS A 167 13.66 17.11 5.55
C HIS A 167 14.73 16.05 5.24
N GLU A 168 14.52 14.78 5.62
CA GLU A 168 15.45 13.68 5.29
C GLU A 168 14.70 12.63 4.45
N ASN A 169 15.00 12.61 3.15
CA ASN A 169 14.59 11.64 2.13
C ASN A 169 13.53 10.61 2.56
N ILE A 170 12.27 10.90 2.24
CA ILE A 170 11.05 10.09 2.44
C ILE A 170 11.13 8.67 1.82
N ASN A 171 12.21 8.34 1.11
CA ASN A 171 12.27 7.21 0.20
C ASN A 171 12.19 5.82 0.83
N ASN A 172 12.20 5.66 2.16
CA ASN A 172 12.21 4.31 2.72
C ASN A 172 11.69 4.19 4.17
N PHE A 173 10.43 4.59 4.41
CA PHE A 173 9.80 4.59 5.73
C PHE A 173 9.87 3.26 6.50
N ILE A 174 9.70 2.10 5.85
CA ILE A 174 9.71 0.79 6.53
C ILE A 174 11.10 0.15 6.52
N ARG A 175 11.85 0.33 5.44
CA ARG A 175 13.17 -0.30 5.26
C ARG A 175 14.28 0.31 6.14
N TRP A 176 14.08 1.52 6.67
CA TRP A 176 15.08 2.20 7.52
C TRP A 176 14.61 2.42 8.95
N THR A 177 13.34 2.19 9.26
CA THR A 177 12.90 2.26 10.66
C THR A 177 13.21 0.95 11.38
N LEU A 178 13.16 -0.16 10.65
CA LEU A 178 13.35 -1.50 11.16
C LEU A 178 14.61 -2.13 10.55
N LEU A 179 15.56 -2.50 11.39
CA LEU A 179 16.64 -3.40 11.01
C LEU A 179 16.18 -4.83 11.28
N CYS A 180 16.33 -5.72 10.29
CA CYS A 180 16.23 -7.15 10.52
C CYS A 180 17.32 -7.56 11.51
N CYS A 181 16.93 -8.16 12.63
CA CYS A 181 17.86 -8.84 13.50
C CYS A 181 18.35 -10.11 12.81
N GLN A 182 19.54 -10.08 12.22
CA GLN A 182 20.28 -11.33 12.07
C GLN A 182 20.78 -11.68 13.47
N GLN A 183 20.09 -12.61 14.14
CA GLN A 183 20.56 -13.16 15.41
C GLN A 183 21.91 -13.82 15.15
N GLY A 184 22.96 -13.26 15.76
CA GLY A 184 24.28 -13.86 15.88
C GLY A 184 24.41 -14.60 17.20
#